data_AF-A0A9D2VWQ2-F1
#
_entry.id   AF-A0A9D2VWQ2-F1
#
_cell.length_a   1.000
_cell.length_b   1.000
_cell.length_c   1.000
_cell.angle_alpha   90.00
_cell.angle_beta   90.00
_cell.angle_gamma   90.00
#
_symmetry.space_group_name_H-M   'P 1'
#
loop_
_entity.id
_entity.type
_entity.pdbx_description
1 polymer ?
#
loop_
_entity_poly.entity_id
_entity_poly.type
_entity_poly.pdbx_seq_one_letter_code
_entity_poly.pdbx_strand_id
1 'polypeptide(L)'
;MKWTKEQQERFEKFILGDDMDFYEEYTIHLMDEEQKNFFEENPEFMSEYSISRDMLHLLRDPIYRGLMRKIKKYETGEREKY
;
A
#
# COMPACT_ATOMS: atom_id res chain seq x y z
N MET A 1 -23.70 -9.59 -14.51
CA MET A 1 -23.73 -9.71 -13.03
C MET A 1 -23.81 -8.29 -12.47
N LYS A 2 -24.72 -7.99 -11.55
CA LYS A 2 -24.85 -6.65 -10.96
C LYS A 2 -24.19 -6.68 -9.58
N TRP A 3 -23.15 -5.89 -9.37
CA TRP A 3 -22.46 -5.81 -8.08
C TRP A 3 -23.34 -5.09 -7.04
N THR A 4 -23.16 -5.44 -5.78
CA THR A 4 -23.71 -4.66 -4.67
C THR A 4 -22.94 -3.34 -4.52
N LYS A 5 -23.54 -2.36 -3.84
CA LYS A 5 -22.87 -1.09 -3.57
C LYS A 5 -21.53 -1.28 -2.83
N GLU A 6 -21.51 -2.17 -1.84
CA GLU A 6 -20.30 -2.50 -1.07
C GLU A 6 -19.21 -3.16 -1.93
N GLN A 7 -19.59 -4.07 -2.85
CA GLN A 7 -18.65 -4.67 -3.79
C GLN A 7 -18.05 -3.63 -4.74
N GLN A 8 -18.87 -2.67 -5.16
CA GLN A 8 -18.44 -1.59 -6.02
C GLN A 8 -17.48 -0.64 -5.27
N GLU A 9 -17.79 -0.26 -4.04
CA GLU A 9 -16.90 0.57 -3.19
C GLU A 9 -15.56 -0.12 -2.93
N ARG A 10 -15.56 -1.44 -2.65
CA ARG A 10 -14.31 -2.22 -2.49
C ARG A 10 -13.48 -2.23 -3.76
N PHE A 11 -14.11 -2.41 -4.92
CA PHE A 11 -13.41 -2.40 -6.19
C PHE A 11 -12.85 -1.02 -6.53
N GLU A 12 -13.63 0.05 -6.32
CA GLU A 12 -13.16 1.43 -6.51
C GLU A 12 -11.97 1.73 -5.61
N LYS A 13 -12.02 1.31 -4.32
CA LYS A 13 -10.89 1.43 -3.41
C LYS A 13 -9.67 0.62 -3.86
N PHE A 14 -9.89 -0.57 -4.43
CA PHE A 14 -8.79 -1.40 -4.94
C PHE A 14 -8.09 -0.76 -6.15
N ILE A 15 -8.85 -0.14 -7.07
CA ILE A 15 -8.30 0.43 -8.30
C ILE A 15 -7.75 1.85 -8.11
N LEU A 16 -8.34 2.64 -7.20
CA LEU A 16 -8.02 4.06 -7.01
C LEU A 16 -7.33 4.35 -5.68
N GLY A 17 -7.17 3.34 -4.83
CA GLY A 17 -6.59 3.49 -3.50
C GLY A 17 -5.06 3.55 -3.53
N ASP A 18 -4.51 4.11 -2.46
CA ASP A 18 -3.07 4.14 -2.21
C ASP A 18 -2.59 2.75 -1.76
N ASP A 19 -1.51 2.23 -2.36
CA ASP A 19 -0.99 0.90 -2.03
C ASP A 19 -0.70 0.70 -0.54
N MET A 20 -0.30 1.76 0.17
CA MET A 20 -0.04 1.71 1.61
C MET A 20 -1.33 1.53 2.41
N ASP A 21 -2.45 2.13 1.98
CA ASP A 21 -3.77 1.90 2.58
C ASP A 21 -4.21 0.45 2.37
N PHE A 22 -4.00 -0.10 1.17
CA PHE A 22 -4.30 -1.50 0.88
C PHE A 22 -3.48 -2.45 1.76
N TYR A 23 -2.18 -2.19 1.89
CA TYR A 23 -1.30 -2.99 2.74
C TYR A 23 -1.75 -3.01 4.20
N GLU A 24 -2.13 -1.85 4.75
CA GLU A 24 -2.58 -1.73 6.13
C GLU A 24 -3.91 -2.45 6.39
N GLU A 25 -4.80 -2.53 5.41
CA GLU A 25 -6.10 -3.17 5.58
C GLU A 25 -6.06 -4.69 5.33
N TYR A 26 -5.27 -5.14 4.34
CA TYR A 26 -5.37 -6.50 3.83
C TYR A 26 -4.10 -7.32 3.97
N THR A 27 -2.91 -6.70 3.84
CA THR A 27 -1.65 -7.45 3.71
C THR A 27 -0.88 -7.56 5.03
N ILE A 28 -0.93 -6.54 5.89
CA ILE A 28 -0.14 -6.47 7.13
C ILE A 28 -0.44 -7.61 8.11
N HIS A 29 -1.67 -8.13 8.08
CA HIS A 29 -2.16 -9.18 8.96
C HIS A 29 -1.82 -10.61 8.50
N LEU A 30 -1.28 -10.75 7.28
CA LEU A 30 -0.88 -12.05 6.73
C LEU A 30 0.41 -12.56 7.39
N MET A 31 0.61 -13.87 7.32
CA MET A 31 1.86 -14.49 7.76
C MET A 31 3.04 -14.04 6.88
N ASP A 32 4.27 -14.14 7.39
CA ASP A 32 5.49 -13.70 6.68
C ASP A 32 5.61 -14.33 5.28
N GLU A 33 5.30 -15.63 5.15
CA GLU A 33 5.34 -16.35 3.88
C GLU A 33 4.26 -15.89 2.91
N GLU A 34 3.04 -15.62 3.40
CA GLU A 34 1.93 -15.11 2.59
C GLU A 34 2.19 -13.68 2.10
N GLN A 35 2.77 -12.82 2.95
CA GLN A 35 3.21 -11.49 2.54
C GLN A 35 4.28 -11.60 1.45
N LYS A 36 5.27 -12.48 1.64
CA LYS A 36 6.33 -12.69 0.66
C LYS A 36 5.77 -13.13 -0.69
N ASN A 37 4.89 -14.13 -0.70
CA ASN A 37 4.24 -14.61 -1.92
C ASN A 37 3.44 -13.48 -2.59
N PHE A 38 2.70 -12.67 -1.82
CA PHE A 38 1.95 -11.54 -2.34
C PHE A 38 2.84 -10.51 -3.08
N PHE A 39 3.98 -10.13 -2.51
CA PHE A 39 4.92 -9.20 -3.15
C PHE A 39 5.69 -9.83 -4.34
N GLU A 40 5.85 -11.15 -4.36
CA GLU A 40 6.40 -11.88 -5.52
C GLU A 40 5.41 -11.92 -6.67
N GLU A 41 4.13 -12.19 -6.39
CA GLU A 41 3.04 -12.23 -7.39
C GLU A 41 2.66 -10.85 -7.93
N ASN A 42 2.84 -9.78 -7.13
CA ASN A 42 2.46 -8.41 -7.47
C ASN A 42 3.69 -7.49 -7.47
N PRO A 43 4.58 -7.58 -8.48
CA PRO A 43 5.86 -6.88 -8.45
C PRO A 43 5.75 -5.35 -8.51
N GLU A 44 4.65 -4.83 -9.04
CA GLU A 44 4.35 -3.39 -9.14
C GLU A 44 3.67 -2.83 -7.89
N PHE A 45 3.26 -3.69 -6.94
CA PHE A 45 2.66 -3.23 -5.70
C PHE A 45 3.69 -2.46 -4.87
N MET A 46 3.31 -1.29 -4.35
CA MET A 46 4.18 -0.31 -3.69
C MET A 46 5.21 0.34 -4.61
N SER A 47 5.08 0.24 -5.94
CA SER A 47 6.01 0.88 -6.89
C SER A 47 6.05 2.41 -6.76
N GLU A 48 4.97 3.03 -6.28
CA GLU A 48 4.91 4.46 -5.98
C GLU A 48 5.69 4.86 -4.73
N TYR A 49 6.24 3.89 -4.00
CA TYR A 49 7.10 4.10 -2.85
C TYR A 49 8.51 3.62 -3.16
N SER A 50 9.52 4.41 -2.76
CA SER A 50 10.92 4.08 -2.89
C SER A 50 11.39 3.02 -1.87
N ILE A 51 10.74 1.84 -1.86
CA ILE A 51 10.99 0.74 -0.92
C ILE A 51 11.75 -0.38 -1.61
N SER A 52 12.93 -0.71 -1.10
CA SER A 52 13.66 -1.90 -1.53
C SER A 52 12.94 -3.18 -1.09
N ARG A 53 12.97 -4.23 -1.92
CA ARG A 53 12.42 -5.56 -1.57
C ARG A 53 13.03 -6.14 -0.29
N ASP A 54 14.31 -5.86 -0.04
CA ASP A 54 14.99 -6.33 1.18
C ASP A 54 14.45 -5.64 2.45
N MET A 55 13.78 -4.50 2.28
CA MET A 55 13.24 -3.67 3.36
C MET A 55 11.74 -3.88 3.59
N LEU A 56 11.10 -4.82 2.89
CA LEU A 56 9.66 -5.09 3.05
C LEU A 56 9.26 -5.42 4.50
N HIS A 57 10.14 -6.07 5.25
CA HIS A 57 9.92 -6.38 6.67
C HIS A 57 9.69 -5.11 7.53
N LEU A 58 10.22 -3.95 7.12
CA LEU A 58 10.03 -2.67 7.81
C LEU A 58 8.61 -2.13 7.65
N LEU A 59 7.85 -2.58 6.65
CA LEU A 59 6.45 -2.17 6.46
C LEU A 59 5.56 -2.55 7.65
N ARG A 60 5.98 -3.48 8.52
CA ARG A 60 5.27 -3.80 9.77
C ARG A 60 5.29 -2.66 10.77
N ASP A 61 6.31 -1.81 10.73
CA ASP A 61 6.44 -0.68 11.64
C ASP A 61 5.56 0.50 11.16
N PRO A 62 4.59 0.96 11.97
CA PRO A 62 3.77 2.12 11.61
C PRO A 62 4.58 3.41 11.42
N ILE A 63 5.72 3.57 12.10
CA ILE A 63 6.60 4.73 11.92
C ILE A 63 7.20 4.71 10.52
N TYR A 64 7.69 3.55 10.07
CA TYR A 64 8.25 3.39 8.72
C TYR A 64 7.21 3.71 7.65
N ARG A 65 5.99 3.17 7.75
CA ARG A 65 4.88 3.50 6.83
C ARG A 65 4.59 5.00 6.81
N GLY A 66 4.54 5.63 7.98
CA GLY A 66 4.34 7.07 8.11
C GLY A 66 5.45 7.89 7.43
N LEU A 67 6.71 7.45 7.53
CA LEU A 67 7.83 8.08 6.83
C LEU A 67 7.70 7.93 5.30
N MET A 68 7.35 6.74 4.81
CA MET A 68 7.18 6.50 3.38
C MET A 68 6.07 7.38 2.77
N ARG A 69 4.94 7.53 3.46
CA ARG A 69 3.88 8.47 3.06
C ARG A 69 4.37 9.92 3.00
N LYS A 70 5.21 10.35 3.96
CA LYS A 70 5.79 11.70 3.95
C LYS A 70 6.73 11.89 2.77
N ILE A 71 7.63 10.94 2.50
CA ILE A 71 8.57 10.99 1.37
C ILE A 71 7.80 11.10 0.06
N LYS A 72 6.82 10.22 -0.17
CA LYS A 72 5.95 10.25 -1.36
C LYS A 72 5.32 11.63 -1.57
N LYS A 73 4.75 12.24 -0.53
CA LYS A 73 4.17 13.60 -0.60
C LYS A 73 5.20 14.68 -1.00
N TYR A 74 6.43 14.59 -0.50
CA TYR A 74 7.50 15.50 -0.88
C TYR A 74 7.93 15.31 -2.35
N GLU A 75 7.99 14.07 -2.82
CA GLU A 75 8.35 13.72 -4.20
C GLU A 75 7.29 14.15 -5.22
N THR A 76 6.00 14.00 -4.89
CA THR A 76 4.89 14.40 -5.77
C THR A 76 4.63 15.91 -5.77
N GLY A 77 5.30 16.67 -4.89
CA GLY A 77 5.12 18.11 -4.79
C GLY A 77 3.77 18.52 -4.19
N GLU A 78 3.06 17.60 -3.54
CA GLU A 78 1.86 17.87 -2.73
C GLU A 78 2.27 18.62 -1.46
N ARG A 79 2.60 19.91 -1.60
CA ARG A 79 2.86 20.78 -0.45
C ARG A 79 1.60 20.93 0.39
N GLU A 80 1.73 20.74 1.70
CA GLU A 80 0.77 21.29 2.66
C GLU A 80 0.62 22.79 2.36
N LYS A 81 -0.56 23.18 1.85
CA LYS A 81 -0.93 24.59 1.78
C LYS A 81 -1.09 25.07 3.22
N TYR A 82 -0.04 25.69 3.76
CA TYR A 82 -0.13 26.50 4.98
C TYR A 82 -1.01 27.71 4.75
#